data_AF-A0AAW0IZ11-F1
#
_entry.id   AF-A0AAW0IZ11-F1
#
_cell.length_a   1.000
_cell.length_b   1.000
_cell.length_c   1.000
_cell.angle_alpha   90.00
_cell.angle_beta   90.00
_cell.angle_gamma   90.00
#
_symmetry.space_group_name_H-M   'P 1'
#
loop_
_entity.id
_entity.type
_entity.pdbx_description
1 polymer ?
#
loop_
_entity_poly.entity_id
_entity_poly.type
_entity_poly.pdbx_seq_one_letter_code
_entity_poly.pdbx_strand_id
1 'polypeptide(L)'
;MMQRLKAALLQRCNNLHIHSLRFLNQYHTRNLYSLPDTAITDELDNQVLVEGKAWSRATILNRPSVLNCLSTAMGARLQKLYTSWENNPDIGFVAMKVFATSETLIGFHLDAGALFFLSHLPGHLGEYLGLTGQKLDGAEMVSCGLATHYAHSSKLALIEEQLGQLDTDDPSVIETSLEKYSDLVHLDNISVLHRIEIIDKCFSHDTVEEIIDASESETSKTNDAWCISTLRRLKEASPLGLKVSLKSIREGRFQTLDQCLIREYQMSLQGISNQISRDFCEGVRARMVDKDLAPKWNPPSLEQVSKDMVEHYFSPLSKFEPDLELPTELREAFT
;
A
#
# COMPACT_ATOMS: atom_id res chain seq x y z
N MET A 1 -6.56 15.06 8.99
CA MET A 1 -6.75 15.38 7.55
C MET A 1 -7.21 14.15 6.77
N MET A 2 -8.47 13.73 6.96
CA MET A 2 -9.06 12.56 6.26
C MET A 2 -9.87 13.06 5.07
N GLN A 3 -9.23 13.89 4.24
CA GLN A 3 -9.87 14.43 3.05
C GLN A 3 -9.63 13.48 1.88
N ARG A 4 -10.74 12.93 1.38
CA ARG A 4 -10.97 12.57 -0.02
C ARG A 4 -10.18 11.36 -0.55
N LEU A 5 -10.66 10.17 -0.17
CA LEU A 5 -10.66 9.05 -1.13
C LEU A 5 -11.87 9.22 -2.08
N LYS A 6 -11.75 10.16 -3.04
CA LYS A 6 -12.55 10.08 -4.27
C LYS A 6 -11.93 8.96 -5.09
N ALA A 7 -12.68 7.87 -5.24
CA ALA A 7 -12.24 6.74 -6.01
C ALA A 7 -11.99 7.13 -7.45
N ALA A 8 -10.73 7.16 -7.83
CA ALA A 8 -10.34 7.31 -9.21
C ALA A 8 -9.95 5.95 -9.76
N LEU A 9 -10.84 5.34 -10.55
CA LEU A 9 -10.46 4.36 -11.56
C LEU A 9 -11.57 4.37 -12.64
N LEU A 10 -11.19 4.96 -13.79
CA LEU A 10 -11.61 4.79 -15.18
C LEU A 10 -13.10 4.67 -15.59
N GLN A 11 -13.48 5.57 -16.51
CA GLN A 11 -14.66 5.48 -17.37
C GLN A 11 -14.25 5.06 -18.81
N ARG A 12 -14.95 4.02 -19.32
CA ARG A 12 -15.29 3.67 -20.72
C ARG A 12 -14.20 3.37 -21.75
N CYS A 13 -14.22 2.12 -22.22
CA CYS A 13 -14.12 1.80 -23.65
C CYS A 13 -15.24 0.83 -24.05
N ASN A 14 -16.24 1.35 -24.76
CA ASN A 14 -17.13 0.55 -25.61
C ASN A 14 -16.58 0.60 -27.03
N ASN A 15 -16.59 -0.56 -27.69
CA ASN A 15 -16.25 -0.83 -29.09
C ASN A 15 -14.77 -0.72 -29.48
N LEU A 16 -14.13 -1.87 -29.71
CA LEU A 16 -13.39 -2.17 -30.95
C LEU A 16 -13.07 -3.68 -31.03
N HIS A 17 -12.98 -4.15 -32.27
CA HIS A 17 -13.11 -5.53 -32.70
C HIS A 17 -12.12 -6.56 -32.12
N ILE A 18 -12.69 -7.73 -31.85
CA ILE A 18 -12.00 -9.00 -31.63
C ILE A 18 -11.19 -9.35 -32.89
N HIS A 19 -9.87 -9.35 -32.78
CA HIS A 19 -9.01 -10.16 -33.66
C HIS A 19 -8.28 -11.21 -32.83
N SER A 20 -8.65 -12.47 -33.09
CA SER A 20 -8.06 -13.65 -32.48
C SER A 20 -6.57 -13.79 -32.82
N LEU A 21 -5.75 -14.08 -31.81
CA LEU A 21 -4.47 -14.76 -32.00
C LEU A 21 -4.55 -16.15 -31.38
N ARG A 22 -4.60 -17.14 -32.27
CA ARG A 22 -4.49 -18.56 -31.99
C ARG A 22 -3.07 -18.87 -31.52
N PHE A 23 -2.94 -19.49 -30.35
CA PHE A 23 -1.81 -20.38 -30.08
C PHE A 23 -2.32 -21.80 -29.85
N LEU A 24 -1.62 -22.74 -30.49
CA LEU A 24 -1.99 -24.14 -30.68
C LEU A 24 -1.93 -24.94 -29.37
N ASN A 25 -2.95 -25.78 -29.22
CA ASN A 25 -3.13 -26.89 -28.28
C ASN A 25 -1.88 -27.76 -28.05
N GLN A 26 -1.75 -28.32 -26.83
CA GLN A 26 -1.97 -29.77 -26.63
C GLN A 26 -2.07 -30.20 -25.14
N TYR A 27 -3.21 -30.86 -24.84
CA TYR A 27 -3.54 -31.88 -23.81
C TYR A 27 -3.47 -31.57 -22.30
N HIS A 28 -4.63 -31.25 -21.71
CA HIS A 28 -5.44 -32.24 -20.98
C HIS A 28 -6.85 -31.69 -20.73
N THR A 29 -7.86 -32.42 -21.23
CA THR A 29 -9.28 -32.18 -21.03
C THR A 29 -9.67 -32.34 -19.56
N ARG A 30 -10.10 -31.26 -18.91
CA ARG A 30 -11.03 -31.30 -17.78
C ARG A 30 -12.20 -30.38 -18.11
N ASN A 31 -13.40 -30.96 -18.09
CA ASN A 31 -14.67 -30.28 -18.30
C ASN A 31 -14.81 -29.09 -17.34
N LEU A 32 -14.96 -27.89 -17.90
CA LEU A 32 -15.41 -26.72 -17.16
C LEU A 32 -16.94 -26.81 -17.06
N TYR A 33 -17.44 -27.02 -15.85
CA TYR A 33 -18.82 -26.64 -15.54
C TYR A 33 -18.91 -25.13 -15.71
N SER A 34 -19.71 -24.66 -16.66
CA SER A 34 -20.09 -23.25 -16.71
C SER A 34 -21.00 -22.97 -15.51
N LEU A 35 -20.44 -22.36 -14.47
CA LEU A 35 -21.26 -21.75 -13.43
C LEU A 35 -22.08 -20.61 -14.09
N PRO A 36 -23.38 -20.48 -13.79
CA PRO A 36 -24.18 -19.36 -14.29
C PRO A 36 -23.59 -18.04 -13.79
N ASP A 37 -23.62 -16.99 -14.62
CA ASP A 37 -23.08 -15.65 -14.28
C ASP A 37 -23.56 -15.13 -12.91
N THR A 38 -24.77 -15.51 -12.51
CA THR A 38 -25.37 -15.18 -11.20
C THR A 38 -24.57 -15.73 -10.02
N ALA A 39 -23.99 -16.92 -10.13
CA ALA A 39 -23.20 -17.53 -9.05
C ALA A 39 -21.86 -16.83 -8.84
N ILE A 40 -21.25 -16.31 -9.92
CA ILE A 40 -19.99 -15.55 -9.86
C ILE A 40 -20.24 -14.16 -9.25
N THR A 41 -21.36 -13.52 -9.60
CA THR A 41 -21.78 -12.27 -8.93
C THR A 41 -22.08 -12.51 -7.46
N ASP A 42 -22.83 -13.55 -7.09
CA ASP A 42 -23.14 -13.84 -5.69
C ASP A 42 -21.88 -14.12 -4.86
N GLU A 43 -20.89 -14.82 -5.41
CA GLU A 43 -19.62 -15.07 -4.74
C GLU A 43 -18.81 -13.77 -4.54
N LEU A 44 -18.80 -12.86 -5.53
CA LEU A 44 -18.12 -11.58 -5.43
C LEU A 44 -18.83 -10.62 -4.47
N ASP A 45 -20.15 -10.61 -4.47
CA ASP A 45 -20.98 -9.83 -3.56
C ASP A 45 -20.74 -10.22 -2.11
N ASN A 46 -20.47 -11.50 -1.85
CA ASN A 46 -20.09 -11.99 -0.53
C ASN A 46 -18.67 -11.60 -0.10
N GLN A 47 -17.77 -11.27 -1.04
CA GLN A 47 -16.39 -10.85 -0.73
C GLN A 47 -16.25 -9.35 -0.46
N VAL A 48 -17.13 -8.52 -1.03
CA VAL A 48 -17.22 -7.08 -0.74
C VAL A 48 -18.67 -6.75 -0.41
N LEU A 49 -18.95 -6.68 0.89
CA LEU A 49 -20.27 -6.32 1.41
C LEU A 49 -20.47 -4.81 1.31
N VAL A 50 -21.72 -4.42 1.10
CA VAL A 50 -22.16 -3.03 1.09
C VAL A 50 -23.20 -2.85 2.19
N GLU A 51 -22.94 -1.94 3.12
CA GLU A 51 -23.93 -1.50 4.09
C GLU A 51 -24.36 -0.08 3.75
N GLY A 52 -25.68 0.15 3.71
CA GLY A 52 -26.26 1.47 3.50
C GLY A 52 -26.92 1.97 4.78
N LYS A 53 -26.57 3.19 5.19
CA LYS A 53 -27.36 4.00 6.13
C LYS A 53 -27.82 5.26 5.41
N ALA A 54 -28.73 6.03 5.99
CA ALA A 54 -29.45 7.15 5.34
C ALA A 54 -28.59 7.89 4.28
N TRP A 55 -27.54 8.58 4.73
CA TRP A 55 -26.68 9.42 3.89
C TRP A 55 -25.28 8.82 3.63
N SER A 56 -25.06 7.55 3.98
CA SER A 56 -23.72 6.94 3.93
C SER A 56 -23.70 5.54 3.35
N ARG A 57 -22.57 5.19 2.75
CA ARG A 57 -22.28 3.84 2.28
C ARG A 57 -20.99 3.34 2.89
N ALA A 58 -20.99 2.10 3.32
CA ALA A 58 -19.79 1.42 3.79
C ALA A 58 -19.49 0.22 2.89
N THR A 59 -18.23 0.11 2.46
CA THR A 59 -17.70 -1.12 1.84
C THR A 59 -16.91 -1.91 2.87
N ILE A 60 -17.23 -3.19 3.00
CA ILE A 60 -16.58 -4.08 3.96
C ILE A 60 -15.91 -5.21 3.20
N LEU A 61 -14.59 -5.32 3.34
CA LEU A 61 -13.84 -6.46 2.81
C LEU A 61 -14.19 -7.68 3.66
N ASN A 62 -14.76 -8.70 3.04
CA ASN A 62 -15.31 -9.87 3.73
C ASN A 62 -14.65 -11.16 3.27
N ARG A 63 -13.33 -11.26 3.50
CA ARG A 63 -12.54 -12.47 3.31
C ARG A 63 -11.72 -12.77 4.57
N PRO A 64 -12.35 -12.93 5.74
CA PRO A 64 -11.64 -13.04 7.02
C PRO A 64 -10.70 -14.25 7.08
N SER A 65 -11.01 -15.33 6.36
CA SER A 65 -10.16 -16.54 6.27
C SER A 65 -8.79 -16.28 5.63
N VAL A 66 -8.63 -15.19 4.89
CA VAL A 66 -7.38 -14.78 4.24
C VAL A 66 -7.03 -13.32 4.57
N LEU A 67 -7.35 -12.89 5.80
CA LEU A 67 -7.03 -11.56 6.32
C LEU A 67 -7.55 -10.41 5.45
N ASN A 68 -8.70 -10.59 4.81
CA ASN A 68 -9.31 -9.60 3.91
C ASN A 68 -8.42 -9.19 2.72
N CYS A 69 -7.48 -10.05 2.31
CA CYS A 69 -6.61 -9.81 1.17
C CYS A 69 -7.42 -9.43 -0.09
N LEU A 70 -7.00 -8.35 -0.75
CA LEU A 70 -7.64 -7.86 -1.96
C LEU A 70 -7.41 -8.81 -3.15
N SER A 71 -8.43 -8.96 -3.98
CA SER A 71 -8.33 -9.61 -5.29
C SER A 71 -8.68 -8.61 -6.39
N THR A 72 -8.28 -8.88 -7.62
CA THR A 72 -8.65 -8.07 -8.79
C THR A 72 -10.17 -7.94 -8.92
N ALA A 73 -10.93 -9.01 -8.61
CA ALA A 73 -12.38 -8.99 -8.65
C ALA A 73 -12.97 -8.05 -7.59
N MET A 74 -12.43 -8.07 -6.36
CA MET A 74 -12.83 -7.14 -5.29
C MET A 74 -12.53 -5.69 -5.70
N GLY A 75 -11.34 -5.44 -6.26
CA GLY A 75 -10.96 -4.12 -6.78
C GLY A 75 -11.93 -3.60 -7.85
N ALA A 76 -12.28 -4.43 -8.83
CA ALA A 76 -13.26 -4.09 -9.87
C ALA A 76 -14.66 -3.82 -9.29
N ARG A 77 -15.07 -4.54 -8.24
CA ARG A 77 -16.34 -4.27 -7.54
C ARG A 77 -16.29 -2.95 -6.78
N LEU A 78 -15.24 -2.70 -6.00
CA LEU A 78 -15.06 -1.43 -5.28
C LEU A 78 -15.07 -0.24 -6.23
N GLN A 79 -14.35 -0.33 -7.35
CA GLN A 79 -14.36 0.68 -8.41
C GLN A 79 -15.78 0.97 -8.90
N LYS A 80 -16.54 -0.06 -9.30
CA LYS A 80 -17.94 0.11 -9.75
C LYS A 80 -18.82 0.77 -8.70
N LEU A 81 -18.70 0.36 -7.44
CA LEU A 81 -19.48 0.90 -6.33
C LEU A 81 -19.16 2.38 -6.13
N TYR A 82 -17.88 2.72 -5.99
CA TYR A 82 -17.48 4.09 -5.74
C TYR A 82 -17.80 5.03 -6.91
N THR A 83 -17.63 4.60 -8.17
CA THR A 83 -18.08 5.37 -9.35
C THR A 83 -19.59 5.60 -9.35
N SER A 84 -20.37 4.61 -8.88
CA SER A 84 -21.83 4.75 -8.79
C SER A 84 -22.28 5.68 -7.67
N TRP A 85 -21.45 5.87 -6.65
CA TRP A 85 -21.74 6.71 -5.49
C TRP A 85 -21.24 8.14 -5.64
N GLU A 86 -20.16 8.37 -6.37
CA GLU A 86 -19.51 9.69 -6.50
C GLU A 86 -20.47 10.81 -6.94
N ASN A 87 -21.43 10.50 -7.81
CA ASN A 87 -22.41 11.46 -8.33
C ASN A 87 -23.82 11.22 -7.78
N ASN A 88 -23.95 10.42 -6.72
CA ASN A 88 -25.25 10.13 -6.11
C ASN A 88 -25.51 11.16 -5.00
N PRO A 89 -26.54 12.02 -5.14
CA PRO A 89 -26.83 13.06 -4.15
C PRO A 89 -27.30 12.49 -2.80
N ASP A 90 -27.71 11.23 -2.72
CA ASP A 90 -28.15 10.58 -1.48
C ASP A 90 -26.98 9.99 -0.66
N ILE A 91 -25.74 10.22 -1.09
CA ILE A 91 -24.52 9.69 -0.45
C ILE A 91 -23.55 10.83 -0.18
N GLY A 92 -23.46 11.28 1.07
CA GLY A 92 -22.50 12.33 1.45
C GLY A 92 -21.12 11.83 1.80
N PHE A 93 -20.99 10.59 2.29
CA PHE A 93 -19.67 10.03 2.59
C PHE A 93 -19.62 8.50 2.45
N VAL A 94 -18.39 8.00 2.31
CA VAL A 94 -18.06 6.59 2.15
C VAL A 94 -17.10 6.15 3.26
N ALA A 95 -17.36 4.98 3.85
CA ALA A 95 -16.49 4.36 4.85
C ALA A 95 -15.89 3.05 4.34
N MET A 96 -14.62 2.81 4.69
CA MET A 96 -13.90 1.58 4.37
C MET A 96 -13.16 1.06 5.62
N LYS A 97 -13.18 -0.25 5.85
CA LYS A 97 -12.55 -0.91 7.01
C LYS A 97 -11.39 -1.79 6.53
N VAL A 98 -10.14 -1.44 6.84
CA VAL A 98 -8.92 -2.13 6.35
C VAL A 98 -7.80 -2.14 7.39
N PHE A 99 -6.92 -3.13 7.29
CA PHE A 99 -5.59 -3.16 7.90
C PHE A 99 -4.54 -3.52 6.82
N ALA A 100 -3.35 -2.93 6.86
CA ALA A 100 -2.28 -3.17 5.88
C ALA A 100 -0.90 -3.41 6.55
N THR A 101 0.04 -4.04 5.83
CA THR A 101 1.40 -4.35 6.31
C THR A 101 2.42 -4.17 5.20
N SER A 102 3.61 -3.65 5.53
CA SER A 102 4.70 -3.35 4.59
C SER A 102 5.24 -4.55 3.78
N GLU A 103 5.63 -4.27 2.54
CA GLU A 103 5.88 -5.19 1.42
C GLU A 103 7.37 -5.46 1.15
N THR A 104 8.31 -4.66 1.66
CA THR A 104 9.76 -4.82 1.32
C THR A 104 10.35 -6.16 1.76
N LEU A 105 9.74 -6.79 2.76
CA LEU A 105 10.14 -8.09 3.26
C LEU A 105 9.90 -9.24 2.26
N ILE A 106 9.02 -9.08 1.26
CA ILE A 106 8.77 -10.08 0.22
C ILE A 106 9.55 -9.81 -1.08
N GLY A 107 10.50 -8.86 -1.09
CA GLY A 107 11.29 -8.54 -2.29
C GLY A 107 10.50 -7.76 -3.35
N PHE A 108 9.41 -7.10 -2.94
CA PHE A 108 8.66 -6.15 -3.77
C PHE A 108 9.01 -4.70 -3.38
N HIS A 109 8.69 -3.74 -4.25
CA HIS A 109 8.75 -2.32 -3.90
C HIS A 109 7.49 -1.92 -3.12
N LEU A 110 7.50 -0.69 -2.58
CA LEU A 110 6.35 -0.10 -1.91
C LEU A 110 5.35 0.41 -2.96
N ASP A 111 4.09 0.01 -2.86
CA ASP A 111 3.04 0.28 -3.85
C ASP A 111 1.81 0.96 -3.23
N ALA A 112 0.72 1.07 -4.01
CA ALA A 112 -0.56 1.64 -3.60
C ALA A 112 -0.51 3.05 -2.99
N GLY A 113 0.41 3.89 -3.47
CA GLY A 113 0.64 5.26 -3.01
C GLY A 113 1.56 5.38 -1.80
N ALA A 114 2.15 4.27 -1.33
CA ALA A 114 3.08 4.26 -0.21
C ALA A 114 4.30 5.14 -0.41
N LEU A 115 4.77 5.28 -1.66
CA LEU A 115 5.87 6.20 -1.93
C LEU A 115 5.50 7.64 -1.64
N PHE A 116 4.25 8.05 -1.89
CA PHE A 116 3.80 9.40 -1.60
C PHE A 116 3.71 9.63 -0.09
N PHE A 117 2.95 8.84 0.66
CA PHE A 117 2.76 9.15 2.09
C PHE A 117 4.01 8.90 2.93
N LEU A 118 4.83 7.88 2.62
CA LEU A 118 6.07 7.63 3.37
C LEU A 118 7.10 8.75 3.15
N SER A 119 7.23 9.24 1.91
CA SER A 119 8.19 10.31 1.59
C SER A 119 7.85 11.65 2.25
N HIS A 120 6.59 11.85 2.64
CA HIS A 120 6.12 13.07 3.31
C HIS A 120 6.09 12.94 4.85
N LEU A 121 6.55 11.82 5.41
CA LEU A 121 6.69 11.68 6.87
C LEU A 121 7.82 12.56 7.42
N PRO A 122 7.75 12.92 8.72
CA PRO A 122 8.77 13.73 9.37
C PRO A 122 10.17 13.12 9.26
N GLY A 123 11.16 13.98 8.97
CA GLY A 123 12.57 13.57 8.88
C GLY A 123 12.78 12.43 7.88
N HIS A 124 13.45 11.37 8.32
CA HIS A 124 13.72 10.15 7.56
C HIS A 124 12.91 8.94 8.05
N LEU A 125 11.77 9.18 8.72
CA LEU A 125 10.88 8.12 9.18
C LEU A 125 10.33 7.26 8.02
N GLY A 126 10.05 7.88 6.87
CA GLY A 126 9.60 7.20 5.67
C GLY A 126 10.58 6.13 5.18
N GLU A 127 11.85 6.50 5.06
CA GLU A 127 12.94 5.58 4.68
C GLU A 127 13.09 4.47 5.72
N TYR A 128 13.02 4.79 7.02
CA TYR A 128 13.07 3.79 8.08
C TYR A 128 11.95 2.75 7.94
N LEU A 129 10.69 3.20 7.82
CA LEU A 129 9.54 2.31 7.72
C LEU A 129 9.59 1.48 6.44
N GLY A 130 9.91 2.12 5.31
CA GLY A 130 10.00 1.45 4.01
C GLY A 130 11.08 0.37 3.98
N LEU A 131 12.30 0.67 4.45
CA LEU A 131 13.42 -0.27 4.36
C LEU A 131 13.37 -1.40 5.39
N THR A 132 12.80 -1.15 6.58
CA THR A 132 12.78 -2.14 7.67
C THR A 132 11.49 -2.96 7.72
N GLY A 133 10.41 -2.47 7.09
CA GLY A 133 9.07 -3.03 7.23
C GLY A 133 8.55 -2.96 8.66
N GLN A 134 9.05 -2.02 9.47
CA GLN A 134 8.59 -1.83 10.85
C GLN A 134 7.12 -1.41 10.86
N LYS A 135 6.35 -1.98 11.79
CA LYS A 135 4.95 -1.63 11.99
C LYS A 135 4.85 -0.49 12.99
N LEU A 136 3.91 0.41 12.73
CA LEU A 136 3.46 1.41 13.67
C LEU A 136 2.17 0.95 14.34
N ASP A 137 2.01 1.33 15.60
CA ASP A 137 0.70 1.22 16.26
C ASP A 137 -0.19 2.45 15.97
N GLY A 138 -1.43 2.43 16.45
CA GLY A 138 -2.39 3.51 16.19
C GLY A 138 -1.98 4.86 16.79
N ALA A 139 -1.28 4.88 17.93
CA ALA A 139 -0.83 6.12 18.56
C ALA A 139 0.32 6.75 17.76
N GLU A 140 1.25 5.91 17.30
CA GLU A 140 2.34 6.31 16.42
C GLU A 140 1.83 6.82 15.08
N MET A 141 0.85 6.14 14.47
CA MET A 141 0.25 6.56 13.20
C MET A 141 -0.36 7.96 13.29
N VAL A 142 -1.07 8.30 14.37
CA VAL A 142 -1.60 9.67 14.55
C VAL A 142 -0.46 10.66 14.75
N SER A 143 0.51 10.31 15.58
CA SER A 143 1.62 11.20 15.93
C SER A 143 2.53 11.52 14.75
N CYS A 144 2.68 10.62 13.77
CA CYS A 144 3.42 10.87 12.55
C CYS A 144 2.57 11.36 11.36
N GLY A 145 1.25 11.50 11.53
CA GLY A 145 0.34 12.05 10.52
C GLY A 145 -0.24 11.04 9.52
N LEU A 146 -0.02 9.74 9.71
CA LEU A 146 -0.64 8.68 8.88
C LEU A 146 -2.10 8.38 9.26
N ALA A 147 -2.46 8.63 10.52
CA ALA A 147 -3.83 8.56 11.00
C ALA A 147 -4.29 9.95 11.48
N THR A 148 -5.59 10.20 11.38
CA THR A 148 -6.16 11.52 11.66
C THR A 148 -6.79 11.60 13.04
N HIS A 149 -7.31 10.47 13.52
CA HIS A 149 -7.99 10.32 14.78
C HIS A 149 -7.59 8.96 15.38
N TYR A 150 -7.64 8.87 16.71
CA TYR A 150 -7.38 7.64 17.46
C TYR A 150 -8.56 7.38 18.39
N ALA A 151 -9.05 6.14 18.45
CA ALA A 151 -10.09 5.74 19.37
C ALA A 151 -9.93 4.29 19.78
N HIS A 152 -10.30 3.95 21.02
CA HIS A 152 -10.37 2.57 21.46
C HIS A 152 -11.42 1.79 20.65
N SER A 153 -11.12 0.54 20.29
CA SER A 153 -11.98 -0.29 19.43
C SER A 153 -13.41 -0.49 19.96
N SER A 154 -13.61 -0.42 21.27
CA SER A 154 -14.94 -0.47 21.89
C SER A 154 -15.86 0.70 21.50
N LYS A 155 -15.31 1.82 21.03
CA LYS A 155 -16.07 2.98 20.55
C LYS A 155 -16.41 2.90 19.07
N LEU A 156 -15.85 1.95 18.31
CA LEU A 156 -16.00 1.88 16.87
C LEU A 156 -17.48 1.79 16.45
N ALA A 157 -18.27 0.95 17.14
CA ALA A 157 -19.71 0.84 16.88
C ALA A 157 -20.46 2.16 17.10
N LEU A 158 -20.09 2.94 18.12
CA LEU A 158 -20.68 4.24 18.40
C LEU A 158 -20.31 5.27 17.33
N ILE A 159 -19.06 5.28 16.89
CA ILE A 159 -18.58 6.14 15.80
C ILE A 159 -19.36 5.82 14.51
N GLU A 160 -19.49 4.53 14.17
CA GLU A 160 -20.23 4.09 12.98
C GLU A 160 -21.73 4.41 13.04
N GLU A 161 -22.33 4.38 14.22
CA GLU A 161 -23.72 4.81 14.43
C GLU A 161 -23.87 6.31 14.22
N GLN A 162 -23.02 7.12 14.87
CA GLN A 162 -23.09 8.57 14.78
C GLN A 162 -22.84 9.08 13.37
N LEU A 163 -21.79 8.60 12.71
CA LEU A 163 -21.52 8.94 11.31
C LEU A 163 -22.72 8.56 10.42
N GLY A 164 -23.33 7.40 10.65
CA GLY A 164 -24.49 6.94 9.89
C GLY A 164 -25.76 7.80 10.05
N GLN A 165 -25.83 8.67 11.06
CA GLN A 165 -26.94 9.59 11.33
C GLN A 165 -26.69 10.99 10.77
N LEU A 166 -25.47 11.31 10.33
CA LEU A 166 -25.14 12.61 9.76
C LEU A 166 -25.76 12.75 8.36
N ASP A 167 -26.49 13.83 8.14
CA ASP A 167 -27.09 14.22 6.86
C ASP A 167 -26.35 15.45 6.30
N THR A 168 -25.05 15.25 6.03
CA THR A 168 -24.15 16.31 5.55
C THR A 168 -22.97 15.72 4.80
N ASP A 169 -22.47 16.45 3.82
CA ASP A 169 -21.21 16.22 3.11
C ASP A 169 -20.10 17.20 3.57
N ASP A 170 -20.39 18.10 4.52
CA ASP A 170 -19.42 19.04 5.07
C ASP A 170 -18.33 18.31 5.89
N PRO A 171 -17.06 18.33 5.44
CA PRO A 171 -15.97 17.64 6.13
C PRO A 171 -15.75 18.13 7.56
N SER A 172 -16.05 19.40 7.86
CA SER A 172 -15.83 19.98 9.19
C SER A 172 -16.80 19.38 10.23
N VAL A 173 -18.02 19.05 9.83
CA VAL A 173 -19.00 18.40 10.70
C VAL A 173 -18.61 16.94 10.95
N ILE A 174 -18.11 16.25 9.92
CA ILE A 174 -17.61 14.87 10.04
C ILE A 174 -16.40 14.84 10.99
N GLU A 175 -15.45 15.78 10.82
CA GLU A 175 -14.27 15.91 11.68
C GLU A 175 -14.67 16.16 13.14
N THR A 176 -15.54 17.15 13.39
CA THR A 176 -16.05 17.43 14.74
C THR A 176 -16.74 16.21 15.37
N SER A 177 -17.47 15.43 14.56
CA SER A 177 -18.10 14.19 15.03
C SER A 177 -17.08 13.11 15.40
N LEU A 178 -15.99 12.98 14.65
CA LEU A 178 -14.90 12.03 14.95
C LEU A 178 -14.12 12.45 16.21
N GLU A 179 -13.83 13.74 16.35
CA GLU A 179 -13.12 14.30 17.51
C GLU A 179 -13.82 13.98 18.83
N LYS A 180 -15.16 14.05 18.86
CA LYS A 180 -15.98 13.74 20.05
C LYS A 180 -15.72 12.36 20.64
N TYR A 181 -15.37 11.38 19.80
CA TYR A 181 -15.12 10.00 20.22
C TYR A 181 -13.63 9.65 20.28
N SER A 182 -12.78 10.57 19.83
CA SER A 182 -11.34 10.37 19.81
C SER A 182 -10.77 10.35 21.22
N ASP A 183 -9.81 9.47 21.43
CA ASP A 183 -9.01 9.37 22.64
C ASP A 183 -7.75 10.22 22.52
N LEU A 184 -7.25 10.69 23.66
CA LEU A 184 -5.93 11.33 23.71
C LEU A 184 -4.87 10.30 23.34
N VAL A 185 -3.94 10.73 22.50
CA VAL A 185 -2.82 9.90 22.06
C VAL A 185 -1.73 9.96 23.11
N HIS A 186 -1.30 8.79 23.58
CA HIS A 186 -0.16 8.64 24.47
C HIS A 186 0.82 7.65 23.84
N LEU A 187 2.03 8.13 23.53
CA LEU A 187 3.09 7.28 23.00
C LEU A 187 3.68 6.41 24.10
N ASP A 188 3.90 5.13 23.80
CA ASP A 188 4.67 4.26 24.67
C ASP A 188 6.13 4.74 24.74
N ASN A 189 6.78 4.54 25.88
CA ASN A 189 8.20 4.82 26.08
C ASN A 189 9.08 4.12 25.03
N ILE A 190 8.65 2.94 24.53
CA ILE A 190 9.38 2.20 23.49
C ILE A 190 9.07 2.64 22.06
N SER A 191 8.21 3.64 21.87
CA SER A 191 7.79 4.13 20.56
C SER A 191 8.98 4.51 19.69
N VAL A 192 8.86 4.22 18.39
CA VAL A 192 9.87 4.61 17.41
C VAL A 192 9.99 6.12 17.25
N LEU A 193 8.94 6.88 17.58
CA LEU A 193 8.97 8.33 17.49
C LEU A 193 9.88 8.99 18.53
N HIS A 194 10.12 8.33 19.67
CA HIS A 194 11.16 8.77 20.63
C HIS A 194 12.59 8.56 20.11
N ARG A 195 12.74 7.92 18.94
CA ARG A 195 14.03 7.57 18.33
C ARG A 195 14.28 8.31 17.02
N ILE A 196 13.47 9.34 16.71
CA ILE A 196 13.58 10.11 15.47
C ILE A 196 14.99 10.67 15.25
N GLU A 197 15.67 11.16 16.29
CA GLU A 197 17.04 11.67 16.14
C GLU A 197 18.02 10.59 15.64
N ILE A 198 17.86 9.35 16.12
CA ILE A 198 18.69 8.22 15.67
C ILE A 198 18.31 7.81 14.24
N ILE A 199 17.01 7.81 13.93
CA ILE A 199 16.50 7.53 12.60
C ILE A 199 17.04 8.54 11.59
N ASP A 200 16.89 9.84 11.86
CA ASP A 200 17.37 10.91 11.00
C ASP A 200 18.87 10.83 10.80
N LYS A 201 19.62 10.52 11.87
CA LYS A 201 21.07 10.32 11.79
C LYS A 201 21.45 9.14 10.88
N CYS A 202 20.77 7.99 10.98
CA CYS A 202 21.16 6.79 10.24
C CYS A 202 20.56 6.72 8.83
N PHE A 203 19.32 7.17 8.64
CA PHE A 203 18.55 7.02 7.40
C PHE A 203 18.62 8.24 6.47
N SER A 204 19.33 9.31 6.88
CA SER A 204 19.62 10.46 6.00
C SER A 204 20.67 10.18 4.93
N HIS A 205 21.48 9.13 5.09
CA HIS A 205 22.55 8.76 4.15
C HIS A 205 22.04 8.35 2.77
N ASP A 206 22.83 8.67 1.73
CA ASP A 206 22.39 8.58 0.33
C ASP A 206 22.25 7.17 -0.22
N THR A 207 22.98 6.23 0.36
CA THR A 207 23.00 4.84 -0.07
C THR A 207 22.59 3.89 1.05
N VAL A 208 22.06 2.71 0.67
CA VAL A 208 21.66 1.68 1.65
C VAL A 208 22.88 1.19 2.44
N GLU A 209 24.03 1.09 1.78
CA GLU A 209 25.31 0.74 2.39
C GLU A 209 25.67 1.69 3.54
N GLU A 210 25.64 3.00 3.29
CA GLU A 210 25.92 4.00 4.33
C GLU A 210 24.88 3.98 5.47
N ILE A 211 23.61 3.73 5.15
CA ILE A 211 22.56 3.56 6.18
C ILE A 211 22.85 2.36 7.09
N ILE A 212 23.28 1.24 6.50
CA ILE A 212 23.66 0.04 7.26
C ILE A 212 24.90 0.34 8.11
N ASP A 213 25.95 0.93 7.54
CA ASP A 213 27.17 1.27 8.27
C ASP A 213 26.89 2.22 9.46
N ALA A 214 26.05 3.23 9.25
CA ALA A 214 25.62 4.14 10.31
C ALA A 214 24.82 3.40 11.40
N SER A 215 23.91 2.51 11.00
CA SER A 215 23.12 1.68 11.91
C SER A 215 23.99 0.70 12.71
N GLU A 216 25.03 0.13 12.11
CA GLU A 216 26.02 -0.74 12.77
C GLU A 216 26.84 0.03 13.80
N SER A 217 27.27 1.25 13.44
CA SER A 217 27.99 2.14 14.35
C SER A 217 27.14 2.48 15.57
N GLU A 218 25.85 2.80 15.36
CA GLU A 218 24.93 3.14 16.44
C GLU A 218 24.61 1.94 17.32
N THR A 219 24.41 0.76 16.71
CA THR A 219 24.20 -0.51 17.43
C THR A 219 25.39 -0.83 18.33
N SER A 220 26.62 -0.65 17.82
CA SER A 220 27.85 -0.92 18.58
C SER A 220 28.06 0.03 19.76
N LYS A 221 27.57 1.28 19.67
CA LYS A 221 27.69 2.27 20.75
C LYS A 221 26.69 2.05 21.88
N THR A 222 25.45 1.72 21.52
CA THR A 222 24.32 1.68 22.46
C THR A 222 24.03 0.28 22.97
N ASN A 223 24.35 -0.75 22.18
CA ASN A 223 23.93 -2.13 22.38
C ASN A 223 22.41 -2.26 22.63
N ASP A 224 21.63 -1.37 22.04
CA ASP A 224 20.19 -1.29 22.22
C ASP A 224 19.46 -2.33 21.35
N ALA A 225 18.45 -2.98 21.94
CA ALA A 225 17.69 -4.04 21.29
C ALA A 225 16.95 -3.57 20.03
N TRP A 226 16.50 -2.31 20.01
CA TRP A 226 15.84 -1.73 18.83
C TRP A 226 16.83 -1.54 17.66
N CYS A 227 18.05 -1.06 17.92
CA CYS A 227 19.09 -0.93 16.90
C CYS A 227 19.47 -2.30 16.32
N ILE A 228 19.66 -3.30 17.18
CA ILE A 228 19.97 -4.70 16.78
C ILE A 228 18.85 -5.25 15.89
N SER A 229 17.59 -5.06 16.28
CA SER A 229 16.42 -5.53 15.51
C SER A 229 16.30 -4.84 14.16
N THR A 230 16.54 -3.53 14.11
CA THR A 230 16.54 -2.72 12.88
C THR A 230 17.60 -3.21 11.91
N LEU A 231 18.84 -3.38 12.38
CA LEU A 231 19.94 -3.87 11.56
C LEU A 231 19.67 -5.28 11.01
N ARG A 232 19.11 -6.17 11.85
CA ARG A 232 18.71 -7.52 11.42
C ARG A 232 17.68 -7.47 10.29
N ARG A 233 16.66 -6.61 10.38
CA ARG A 233 15.63 -6.46 9.34
C ARG A 233 16.22 -6.00 8.02
N LEU A 234 17.12 -5.01 8.04
CA LEU A 234 17.82 -4.55 6.85
C LEU A 234 18.61 -5.70 6.20
N LYS A 235 19.32 -6.51 6.99
CA LYS A 235 20.11 -7.65 6.49
C LYS A 235 19.26 -8.82 5.97
N GLU A 236 18.02 -8.98 6.45
CA GLU A 236 17.10 -10.03 6.00
C GLU A 236 16.34 -9.66 4.71
N ALA A 237 16.29 -8.38 4.34
CA ALA A 237 15.57 -7.89 3.17
C ALA A 237 16.33 -8.14 1.85
N SER A 238 15.62 -8.06 0.72
CA SER A 238 16.24 -8.14 -0.60
C SER A 238 17.20 -6.96 -0.81
N PRO A 239 18.48 -7.18 -1.16
CA PRO A 239 19.42 -6.10 -1.44
C PRO A 239 18.97 -5.16 -2.56
N LEU A 240 18.39 -5.72 -3.63
CA LEU A 240 17.83 -4.94 -4.73
C LEU A 240 16.58 -4.18 -4.27
N GLY A 241 15.68 -4.84 -3.54
CA GLY A 241 14.46 -4.23 -2.99
C GLY A 241 14.75 -3.04 -2.08
N LEU A 242 15.80 -3.12 -1.25
CA LEU A 242 16.24 -1.99 -0.41
C LEU A 242 16.67 -0.79 -1.24
N LYS A 243 17.54 -0.99 -2.24
CA LYS A 243 18.04 0.11 -3.08
C LYS A 243 16.93 0.74 -3.91
N VAL A 244 16.05 -0.09 -4.49
CA VAL A 244 14.86 0.39 -5.21
C VAL A 244 13.98 1.20 -4.27
N SER A 245 13.67 0.69 -3.08
CA SER A 245 12.80 1.39 -2.11
C SER A 245 13.37 2.72 -1.64
N LEU A 246 14.66 2.77 -1.28
CA LEU A 246 15.31 4.01 -0.87
C LEU A 246 15.23 5.08 -1.96
N LYS A 247 15.59 4.73 -3.19
CA LYS A 247 15.49 5.64 -4.34
C LYS A 247 14.05 6.12 -4.55
N SER A 248 13.09 5.19 -4.48
CA SER A 248 11.67 5.44 -4.72
C SER A 248 11.08 6.44 -3.75
N ILE A 249 11.35 6.26 -2.45
CA ILE A 249 10.89 7.16 -1.37
C ILE A 249 11.50 8.55 -1.55
N ARG A 250 12.80 8.64 -1.81
CA ARG A 250 13.52 9.92 -1.94
C ARG A 250 13.02 10.76 -3.12
N GLU A 251 12.81 10.15 -4.27
CA GLU A 251 12.20 10.82 -5.43
C GLU A 251 10.74 11.20 -5.17
N GLY A 252 10.01 10.41 -4.37
CA GLY A 252 8.62 10.67 -3.99
C GLY A 252 8.43 11.99 -3.22
N ARG A 253 9.46 12.47 -2.52
CA ARG A 253 9.46 13.74 -1.76
C ARG A 253 9.17 14.97 -2.63
N PHE A 254 9.40 14.86 -3.94
CA PHE A 254 9.26 15.96 -4.89
C PHE A 254 8.16 15.70 -5.93
N GLN A 255 7.31 14.70 -5.69
CA GLN A 255 6.29 14.25 -6.62
C GLN A 255 4.89 14.36 -6.02
N THR A 256 3.90 14.60 -6.88
CA THR A 256 2.49 14.50 -6.50
C THR A 256 2.08 13.03 -6.35
N LEU A 257 0.95 12.77 -5.69
CA LEU A 257 0.38 11.42 -5.59
C LEU A 257 0.21 10.77 -6.97
N ASP A 258 -0.29 11.50 -7.96
CA ASP A 258 -0.48 10.98 -9.32
C ASP A 258 0.84 10.56 -9.98
N GLN A 259 1.89 11.36 -9.82
CA GLN A 259 3.23 11.03 -10.31
C GLN A 259 3.81 9.80 -9.60
N CYS A 260 3.60 9.68 -8.28
CA CYS A 260 3.99 8.50 -7.52
C CYS A 260 3.23 7.25 -8.01
N LEU A 261 1.92 7.30 -8.19
CA LEU A 261 1.11 6.16 -8.65
C LEU A 261 1.50 5.67 -10.04
N ILE A 262 1.75 6.61 -10.98
CA ILE A 262 2.23 6.26 -12.33
C ILE A 262 3.57 5.53 -12.24
N ARG A 263 4.52 6.05 -11.46
CA ARG A 263 5.83 5.43 -11.28
C ARG A 263 5.73 4.06 -10.57
N GLU A 264 4.92 3.95 -9.53
CA GLU A 264 4.68 2.68 -8.82
C GLU A 264 4.09 1.62 -9.76
N TYR A 265 3.19 2.00 -10.67
CA TYR A 265 2.66 1.10 -11.69
C TYR A 265 3.76 0.57 -12.61
N GLN A 266 4.61 1.46 -13.13
CA GLN A 266 5.75 1.06 -13.96
C GLN A 266 6.70 0.13 -13.21
N MET A 267 7.08 0.50 -11.98
CA MET A 267 7.94 -0.31 -11.12
C MET A 267 7.34 -1.68 -10.81
N SER A 268 6.03 -1.75 -10.58
CA SER A 268 5.30 -3.01 -10.34
C SER A 268 5.45 -3.96 -11.51
N LEU A 269 5.20 -3.45 -12.72
CA LEU A 269 5.32 -4.25 -13.94
C LEU A 269 6.76 -4.71 -14.20
N GLN A 270 7.75 -3.85 -13.96
CA GLN A 270 9.16 -4.22 -14.06
C GLN A 270 9.52 -5.28 -13.02
N GLY A 271 9.08 -5.12 -11.78
CA GLY A 271 9.35 -6.04 -10.67
C GLY A 271 8.76 -7.44 -10.86
N ILE A 272 7.55 -7.55 -11.44
CA ILE A 272 6.92 -8.85 -11.72
C ILE A 272 7.36 -9.49 -13.04
N SER A 273 8.01 -8.72 -13.94
CA SER A 273 8.47 -9.21 -15.24
C SER A 273 9.54 -10.30 -15.17
N ASN A 274 10.20 -10.44 -14.01
CA ASN A 274 11.34 -11.32 -13.78
C ASN A 274 12.54 -11.11 -14.71
N GLN A 275 12.65 -9.93 -15.36
CA GLN A 275 13.76 -9.62 -16.26
C GLN A 275 15.07 -9.36 -15.50
N ILE A 276 14.99 -8.69 -14.36
CA ILE A 276 16.17 -8.30 -13.56
C ILE A 276 16.38 -9.23 -12.37
N SER A 277 15.33 -9.50 -11.61
CA SER A 277 15.38 -10.32 -10.41
C SER A 277 14.11 -11.15 -10.26
N ARG A 278 14.21 -12.25 -9.52
CA ARG A 278 13.09 -13.09 -9.09
C ARG A 278 12.80 -12.95 -7.60
N ASP A 279 13.35 -11.92 -6.95
CA ASP A 279 13.22 -11.72 -5.51
C ASP A 279 11.77 -11.62 -5.07
N PHE A 280 10.89 -11.02 -5.86
CA PHE A 280 9.45 -11.03 -5.55
C PHE A 280 8.90 -12.46 -5.43
N CYS A 281 9.14 -13.31 -6.43
CA CYS A 281 8.70 -14.70 -6.40
C CYS A 281 9.33 -15.48 -5.24
N GLU A 282 10.62 -15.26 -4.97
CA GLU A 282 11.34 -15.92 -3.89
C GLU A 282 10.87 -15.47 -2.50
N GLY A 283 10.59 -14.18 -2.32
CA GLY A 283 10.07 -13.65 -1.07
C GLY A 283 8.65 -14.13 -0.79
N VAL A 284 7.79 -14.19 -1.83
CA VAL A 284 6.47 -14.82 -1.75
C VAL A 284 6.60 -16.30 -1.38
N ARG A 285 7.50 -17.04 -2.03
CA ARG A 285 7.77 -18.45 -1.70
C ARG A 285 8.15 -18.59 -0.22
N ALA A 286 9.19 -17.87 0.22
CA ALA A 286 9.76 -18.00 1.55
C ALA A 286 8.81 -17.59 2.68
N ARG A 287 7.94 -16.58 2.45
CA ARG A 287 7.08 -16.02 3.51
C ARG A 287 5.64 -16.50 3.48
N MET A 288 5.09 -16.80 2.30
CA MET A 288 3.66 -17.10 2.15
C MET A 288 3.40 -18.56 1.76
N VAL A 289 4.24 -19.13 0.89
CA VAL A 289 4.04 -20.50 0.37
C VAL A 289 4.70 -21.53 1.28
N ASP A 290 6.03 -21.54 1.32
CA ASP A 290 6.81 -22.53 2.07
C ASP A 290 6.97 -22.14 3.54
N LYS A 291 6.89 -20.82 3.84
CA LYS A 291 6.97 -20.24 5.19
C LYS A 291 8.25 -20.63 5.94
N ASP A 292 9.36 -20.81 5.20
CA ASP A 292 10.67 -21.11 5.77
C ASP A 292 11.38 -19.87 6.32
N LEU A 293 10.89 -18.66 5.98
CA LEU A 293 11.49 -17.37 6.33
C LEU A 293 12.97 -17.25 5.89
N ALA A 294 13.37 -18.02 4.87
CA ALA A 294 14.75 -18.12 4.40
C ALA A 294 14.83 -17.86 2.88
N PRO A 295 14.51 -16.63 2.44
CA PRO A 295 14.57 -16.27 1.04
C PRO A 295 16.02 -16.27 0.53
N LYS A 296 16.21 -16.76 -0.69
CA LYS A 296 17.49 -16.81 -1.41
C LYS A 296 17.54 -15.69 -2.44
N TRP A 297 17.80 -14.48 -1.96
CA TRP A 297 17.85 -13.28 -2.80
C TRP A 297 18.89 -13.40 -3.91
N ASN A 298 18.55 -12.86 -5.08
CA ASN A 298 19.42 -12.72 -6.22
C ASN A 298 19.23 -11.31 -6.83
N PRO A 299 20.18 -10.38 -6.60
CA PRO A 299 21.53 -10.61 -6.07
C PRO A 299 21.55 -10.80 -4.53
N PRO A 300 22.49 -11.60 -3.98
CA PRO A 300 22.51 -11.96 -2.57
C PRO A 300 23.13 -10.89 -1.64
N SER A 301 23.76 -9.84 -2.18
CA SER A 301 24.38 -8.78 -1.39
C SER A 301 24.26 -7.42 -2.07
N LEU A 302 24.44 -6.33 -1.32
CA LEU A 302 24.29 -4.96 -1.82
C LEU A 302 25.33 -4.60 -2.89
N GLU A 303 26.55 -5.11 -2.74
CA GLU A 303 27.68 -4.84 -3.66
C GLU A 303 27.43 -5.45 -5.05
N GLN A 304 26.59 -6.49 -5.11
CA GLN A 304 26.22 -7.17 -6.36
C GLN A 304 25.02 -6.51 -7.05
N VAL A 305 24.34 -5.57 -6.39
CA VAL A 305 23.29 -4.77 -7.02
C VAL A 305 23.93 -3.65 -7.84
N SER A 306 23.93 -3.81 -9.16
CA SER A 306 24.42 -2.76 -10.05
C SER A 306 23.45 -1.58 -10.13
N LYS A 307 23.95 -0.41 -10.52
CA LYS A 307 23.11 0.77 -10.75
C LYS A 307 22.04 0.49 -11.80
N ASP A 308 22.41 -0.18 -12.90
CA ASP A 308 21.48 -0.49 -14.00
C ASP A 308 20.32 -1.39 -13.56
N MET A 309 20.56 -2.32 -12.61
CA MET A 309 19.47 -3.14 -12.03
C MET A 309 18.45 -2.27 -11.31
N VAL A 310 18.89 -1.24 -10.58
CA VAL A 310 17.99 -0.30 -9.90
C VAL A 310 17.28 0.57 -10.93
N GLU A 311 18.01 1.17 -11.87
CA GLU A 311 17.45 2.06 -12.90
C GLU A 311 16.42 1.38 -13.82
N HIS A 312 16.54 0.06 -14.02
CA HIS A 312 15.57 -0.70 -14.80
C HIS A 312 14.15 -0.64 -14.21
N TYR A 313 14.01 -0.59 -12.87
CA TYR A 313 12.69 -0.44 -12.22
C TYR A 313 12.02 0.90 -12.54
N PHE A 314 12.81 1.93 -12.85
CA PHE A 314 12.34 3.29 -13.16
C PHE A 314 12.31 3.56 -14.67
N SER A 315 12.61 2.54 -15.47
CA SER A 315 12.63 2.67 -16.92
C SER A 315 11.21 2.64 -17.49
N PRO A 316 10.91 3.45 -18.51
CA PRO A 316 9.61 3.47 -19.15
C PRO A 316 9.18 2.08 -19.63
N LEU A 317 7.87 1.84 -19.62
CA LEU A 317 7.30 0.63 -20.16
C LEU A 317 7.49 0.54 -21.68
N SER A 318 7.40 -0.69 -22.20
CA SER A 318 7.49 -0.92 -23.64
C SER A 318 6.34 -0.22 -24.38
N LYS A 319 6.51 0.08 -25.68
CA LYS A 319 5.44 0.70 -26.51
C LYS A 319 4.11 -0.08 -26.54
N PHE A 320 4.12 -1.35 -26.15
CA PHE A 320 2.94 -2.21 -26.15
C PHE A 320 2.18 -2.19 -24.82
N GLU A 321 2.78 -1.62 -23.77
CA GLU A 321 2.16 -1.48 -22.46
C GLU A 321 1.95 0.01 -22.20
N PRO A 322 0.70 0.51 -22.27
CA PRO A 322 0.42 1.92 -22.00
C PRO A 322 0.71 2.24 -20.53
N ASP A 323 1.04 3.50 -20.28
CA ASP A 323 1.21 3.97 -18.90
C ASP A 323 -0.14 4.06 -18.17
N LEU A 324 -0.09 4.23 -16.85
CA LEU A 324 -1.30 4.39 -16.05
C LEU A 324 -1.99 5.73 -16.35
N GLU A 325 -3.12 5.67 -17.04
CA GLU A 325 -3.96 6.84 -17.27
C GLU A 325 -4.85 7.13 -16.06
N LEU A 326 -4.48 8.17 -15.32
CA LEU A 326 -5.24 8.66 -14.17
C LEU A 326 -6.29 9.69 -14.64
N PRO A 327 -7.55 9.62 -14.17
CA PRO A 327 -8.58 10.60 -14.52
C PRO A 327 -8.35 11.92 -13.75
N THR A 328 -7.31 12.68 -14.10
CA THR A 328 -6.91 13.91 -13.41
C THR A 328 -7.80 15.10 -13.76
N GLU A 329 -8.38 15.14 -14.96
CA GLU A 329 -9.26 16.23 -15.43
C GLU A 329 -10.57 16.35 -14.64
N LEU A 330 -11.01 15.27 -13.99
CA LEU A 330 -12.27 15.20 -13.24
C LEU A 330 -12.09 15.46 -11.74
N ARG A 331 -10.85 15.64 -11.26
CA ARG A 331 -10.55 15.77 -9.83
C ARG A 331 -10.35 17.22 -9.41
N GLU A 332 -10.81 17.54 -8.21
CA GLU A 332 -10.33 18.71 -7.48
C GLU A 332 -8.84 18.49 -7.14
N ALA A 333 -8.05 19.56 -7.19
CA ALA A 333 -6.63 19.47 -6.88
C ALA A 333 -6.42 18.90 -5.47
N PHE A 334 -5.47 17.97 -5.35
CA PHE A 334 -4.97 17.49 -4.06
C PHE A 334 -4.10 18.59 -3.47
N THR A 335 -4.66 19.40 -2.57
CA THR A 335 -3.94 20.48 -1.86
C THR A 335 -3.37 20.02 -0.55
#